data_AF-A0A5E4K8G7-F1
#
_entry.id   AF-A0A5E4K8G7-F1
#
_cell.length_a   1.000
_cell.length_b   1.000
_cell.length_c   1.000
_cell.angle_alpha   90.00
_cell.angle_beta   90.00
_cell.angle_gamma   90.00
#
_symmetry.space_group_name_H-M   'P 1'
#
loop_
_entity.id
_entity.type
_entity.pdbx_description
1 polymer ?
#
loop_
_entity_poly.entity_id
_entity_poly.type
_entity_poly.pdbx_seq_one_letter_code
_entity_poly.pdbx_strand_id
1 'polypeptide(L)'
;MKCEHIDCGHLEKVWLPYAVREQAYGMKSHPFCLKCGIVKNIGPDRATGRGYFINVISRIEKHLKIPGSSVRMRLIAKDLEKVEDFDDKYSMSKYSQEKIFINLVKKYYRIPERTIMQFL
;
A
#
# COMPACT_ATOMS: atom_id res chain seq x y z
N MET A 1 8.28 6.81 13.94
CA MET A 1 8.25 8.31 13.90
C MET A 1 8.06 8.68 12.45
N LYS A 2 7.01 9.43 12.07
CA LYS A 2 6.78 9.79 10.66
C LYS A 2 7.89 10.73 10.19
N CYS A 3 8.69 10.30 9.23
CA CYS A 3 9.77 11.11 8.67
C CYS A 3 9.22 12.07 7.60
N GLU A 4 9.58 13.35 7.69
CA GLU A 4 9.42 14.28 6.58
C GLU A 4 10.61 14.12 5.63
N HIS A 5 10.43 13.26 4.62
CA HIS A 5 11.52 12.79 3.77
C HIS A 5 12.23 13.92 3.02
N ILE A 6 13.56 13.87 3.03
CA ILE A 6 14.43 14.76 2.25
C ILE A 6 15.22 13.89 1.29
N ASP A 7 15.01 14.09 -0.01
CA ASP A 7 15.68 13.36 -1.07
C ASP A 7 17.18 13.71 -1.11
N CYS A 8 18.04 12.69 -1.24
CA CYS A 8 19.48 12.84 -1.41
C CYS A 8 19.90 13.53 -2.72
N GLY A 9 18.96 13.76 -3.65
CA GLY A 9 19.21 14.48 -4.89
C GLY A 9 19.93 13.65 -5.94
N HIS A 10 20.86 14.26 -6.67
CA HIS A 10 21.50 13.65 -7.85
C HIS A 10 22.86 13.03 -7.60
N LEU A 11 23.55 13.40 -6.51
CA LEU A 11 24.96 13.09 -6.29
C LEU A 11 25.19 11.74 -5.60
N GLU A 12 24.30 11.33 -4.70
CA GLU A 12 24.43 10.10 -3.94
C GLU A 12 23.18 9.25 -4.16
N LYS A 13 23.28 8.15 -4.92
CA LYS A 13 22.18 7.22 -5.16
C LYS A 13 22.65 5.78 -5.01
N VAL A 14 21.73 4.91 -4.62
CA VAL A 14 21.96 3.48 -4.53
C VAL A 14 21.40 2.76 -5.75
N TRP A 15 22.18 1.84 -6.31
CA TRP A 15 21.72 0.99 -7.39
C TRP A 15 21.02 -0.24 -6.81
N LEU A 16 19.76 -0.42 -7.17
CA LEU A 16 18.91 -1.50 -6.66
C LEU A 16 18.11 -2.15 -7.81
N PRO A 17 17.66 -3.40 -7.64
CA PRO A 17 16.70 -4.01 -8.53
C PRO A 17 15.43 -3.15 -8.63
N TYR A 18 15.07 -2.81 -9.85
CA TYR A 18 13.87 -2.05 -10.16
C TYR A 18 12.77 -3.00 -10.63
N ALA A 19 11.69 -3.07 -9.87
CA ALA A 19 10.50 -3.83 -10.22
C ALA A 19 9.24 -2.98 -10.04
N VAL A 20 8.27 -3.16 -10.93
CA VAL A 20 6.93 -2.55 -10.82
C VAL A 20 5.92 -3.68 -10.77
N ARG A 21 5.08 -3.71 -9.73
CA ARG A 21 4.12 -4.82 -9.51
C ARG A 21 4.76 -6.21 -9.67
N GLU A 22 5.96 -6.40 -9.10
CA GLU A 22 6.78 -7.62 -9.18
C GLU A 22 7.36 -7.97 -10.55
N GLN A 23 7.09 -7.18 -11.59
CA GLN A 23 7.76 -7.33 -12.87
C GLN A 23 9.13 -6.66 -12.80
N ALA A 24 10.20 -7.43 -13.01
CA ALA A 24 11.57 -6.94 -12.98
C ALA A 24 11.94 -6.19 -14.27
N TYR A 25 12.67 -5.09 -14.13
CA TYR A 25 13.14 -4.22 -15.21
C TYR A 25 14.65 -3.94 -15.13
N GLY A 26 15.40 -4.80 -14.44
CA GLY A 26 16.85 -4.67 -14.24
C GLY A 26 17.21 -3.81 -13.02
N MET A 27 18.33 -3.09 -13.08
CA MET A 27 18.79 -2.19 -12.01
C MET A 27 18.57 -0.73 -12.39
N LYS A 28 18.21 0.10 -11.41
CA LYS A 28 18.16 1.57 -11.55
C LYS A 28 18.79 2.26 -10.36
N SER A 29 19.10 3.55 -10.51
CA SER A 29 19.51 4.40 -9.41
C SER A 29 18.30 4.87 -8.60
N HIS A 30 18.27 4.58 -7.31
CA HIS A 30 17.23 5.00 -6.38
C HIS A 30 17.75 6.09 -5.45
N PRO A 31 17.03 7.22 -5.33
CA PRO A 31 17.24 8.14 -4.23
C PRO A 31 16.85 7.51 -2.89
N PHE A 32 17.38 8.05 -1.81
CA PHE A 32 17.01 7.70 -0.44
C PHE A 32 16.82 8.96 0.40
N CYS A 33 16.18 8.80 1.56
CA CYS A 33 15.95 9.88 2.49
C CYS A 33 17.20 10.15 3.33
N LEU A 34 17.71 11.39 3.32
CA LEU A 34 18.90 11.77 4.12
C LEU A 34 18.66 11.69 5.64
N LYS A 35 17.40 11.72 6.09
CA LYS A 35 17.05 11.68 7.52
C LYS A 35 16.93 10.27 8.08
N CYS A 36 16.30 9.36 7.34
CA CYS A 36 15.98 8.00 7.84
C CYS A 36 16.58 6.87 7.01
N GLY A 37 17.25 7.17 5.89
CA GLY A 37 17.88 6.18 5.02
C GLY A 37 16.91 5.37 4.16
N ILE A 38 15.59 5.59 4.26
CA ILE A 38 14.62 4.83 3.48
C ILE A 38 14.80 5.08 1.99
N VAL A 39 14.71 4.03 1.18
CA VAL A 39 14.85 4.12 -0.28
C VAL A 39 13.54 4.55 -0.91
N LYS A 40 13.62 5.47 -1.87
CA LYS A 40 12.46 5.97 -2.60
C LYS A 40 11.92 4.94 -3.57
N ASN A 41 10.61 4.82 -3.61
CA ASN A 41 9.89 4.21 -4.72
C ASN A 41 9.98 5.14 -5.94
N ILE A 42 10.78 4.74 -6.93
CA ILE A 42 10.93 5.44 -8.22
C ILE A 42 9.90 4.98 -9.26
N GLY A 43 9.09 3.97 -8.94
CA GLY A 43 8.03 3.45 -9.79
C GLY A 43 6.82 4.39 -9.90
N PRO A 44 5.99 4.21 -10.93
CA PRO A 44 4.77 4.99 -11.10
C PRO A 44 3.67 4.61 -10.09
N ASP A 45 3.74 3.41 -9.50
CA ASP A 45 2.74 2.86 -8.58
C ASP A 45 2.98 3.32 -7.14
N ARG A 46 2.82 4.61 -6.88
CA ARG A 46 2.98 5.19 -5.53
C ARG A 46 1.80 4.90 -4.62
N ALA A 47 2.07 4.81 -3.32
CA ALA A 47 1.04 4.60 -2.32
C ALA A 47 -0.10 5.63 -2.39
N THR A 48 -1.32 5.17 -2.11
CA THR A 48 -2.52 5.98 -1.96
C THR A 48 -2.89 6.08 -0.48
N GLY A 49 -3.71 7.07 -0.10
CA GLY A 49 -4.14 7.18 1.29
C GLY A 49 -5.08 6.05 1.69
N ARG A 50 -5.03 5.60 2.95
CA ARG A 50 -5.96 4.62 3.55
C ARG A 50 -7.44 4.83 3.20
N GLY A 51 -7.87 6.08 3.05
CA GLY A 51 -9.25 6.41 2.64
C GLY A 51 -9.70 5.75 1.32
N TYR A 52 -8.79 5.55 0.36
CA TYR A 52 -9.08 4.78 -0.84
C TYR A 52 -9.49 3.34 -0.50
N PHE A 53 -8.73 2.66 0.35
CA PHE A 53 -9.03 1.29 0.78
C PHE A 53 -10.31 1.19 1.62
N ILE A 54 -10.59 2.18 2.47
CA ILE A 54 -11.85 2.26 3.21
C ILE A 54 -13.05 2.38 2.25
N ASN A 55 -12.93 3.18 1.18
CA ASN A 55 -13.96 3.29 0.15
C ASN A 55 -14.14 1.97 -0.62
N VAL A 56 -13.05 1.24 -0.88
CA VAL A 56 -13.10 -0.08 -1.49
C VAL A 56 -13.89 -1.07 -0.63
N ILE A 57 -13.64 -1.12 0.69
CA ILE A 57 -14.44 -1.96 1.61
C ILE A 57 -15.92 -1.57 1.53
N SER A 58 -16.23 -0.28 1.60
CA SER A 58 -17.62 0.19 1.52
C SER A 58 -18.32 -0.27 0.23
N ARG A 59 -17.62 -0.24 -0.90
CA ARG A 59 -18.15 -0.73 -2.18
C ARG A 59 -18.37 -2.25 -2.18
N ILE A 60 -17.43 -3.02 -1.63
CA ILE A 60 -17.55 -4.49 -1.49
C ILE A 60 -18.78 -4.84 -0.64
N GLU A 61 -18.95 -4.20 0.51
CA GLU A 61 -20.07 -4.45 1.42
C GLU A 61 -21.43 -4.14 0.78
N LYS A 62 -21.52 -3.01 0.07
CA LYS A 62 -22.73 -2.62 -0.68
C LYS A 62 -23.05 -3.61 -1.79
N HIS A 63 -22.03 -4.05 -2.53
CA HIS A 63 -22.21 -4.97 -3.66
C HIS A 63 -22.63 -6.36 -3.20
N LEU A 64 -22.00 -6.89 -2.15
CA LEU A 64 -22.24 -8.25 -1.65
C LEU A 64 -23.36 -8.33 -0.61
N LYS A 65 -23.98 -7.20 -0.23
CA LYS A 65 -25.08 -7.11 0.76
C LYS A 65 -24.76 -7.84 2.08
N ILE A 66 -23.52 -7.71 2.54
CA ILE A 66 -23.00 -8.47 3.68
C ILE A 66 -23.64 -7.99 5.00
N PRO A 67 -24.33 -8.82 5.79
CA PRO A 67 -24.91 -8.43 7.08
C PRO A 67 -23.83 -8.17 8.15
N GLY A 68 -24.02 -7.19 9.04
CA GLY A 68 -23.06 -6.89 10.13
C GLY A 68 -21.71 -6.32 9.65
N SER A 69 -21.74 -5.66 8.49
CA SER A 69 -20.58 -5.16 7.74
C SER A 69 -19.77 -4.11 8.53
N SER A 70 -20.46 -3.22 9.23
CA SER A 70 -19.88 -2.08 9.95
C SER A 70 -18.83 -2.45 10.99
N VAL A 71 -18.95 -3.59 11.68
CA VAL A 71 -17.97 -4.05 12.67
C VAL A 71 -16.69 -4.53 11.97
N ARG A 72 -16.81 -5.34 10.92
CA ARG A 72 -15.65 -5.87 10.19
C ARG A 72 -14.87 -4.77 9.46
N MET A 73 -15.57 -3.81 8.88
CA MET A 73 -14.95 -2.63 8.27
C MET A 73 -14.11 -1.85 9.29
N ARG A 74 -14.62 -1.65 10.53
CA ARG A 74 -13.87 -1.00 11.61
C ARG A 74 -12.66 -1.81 12.06
N LEU A 75 -12.77 -3.15 12.12
CA LEU A 75 -11.65 -4.03 12.45
C LEU A 75 -10.54 -3.94 11.40
N ILE A 76 -10.89 -3.90 10.12
CA ILE A 76 -9.90 -3.70 9.04
C ILE A 76 -9.28 -2.31 9.12
N ALA A 77 -10.07 -1.26 9.32
CA ALA A 77 -9.55 0.10 9.47
C ALA A 77 -8.51 0.16 10.60
N LYS A 78 -8.82 -0.45 11.75
CA LYS A 78 -7.91 -0.54 12.90
C LYS A 78 -6.65 -1.35 12.62
N ASP A 79 -6.74 -2.43 11.84
CA ASP A 79 -5.57 -3.21 11.46
C ASP A 79 -4.72 -2.49 10.40
N LEU A 80 -5.33 -1.78 9.44
CA LEU A 80 -4.63 -0.91 8.50
C LEU A 80 -3.86 0.21 9.23
N GLU A 81 -4.44 0.78 10.30
CA GLU A 81 -3.79 1.81 11.09
C GLU A 81 -2.47 1.37 11.72
N LYS A 82 -2.39 0.10 12.11
CA LYS A 82 -1.20 -0.52 12.72
C LYS A 82 -0.10 -0.83 11.71
N VAL A 83 -0.40 -0.83 10.41
CA VAL A 83 0.61 -1.03 9.38
C VAL A 83 1.45 0.24 9.30
N GLU A 84 2.68 0.15 9.82
CA GLU A 84 3.67 1.22 9.76
C GLU A 84 3.94 1.60 8.30
N ASP A 85 4.10 2.90 8.06
CA ASP A 85 4.40 3.49 6.75
C ASP A 85 3.45 3.11 5.60
N PHE A 86 2.27 2.59 5.90
CA PHE A 86 1.29 2.23 4.86
C PHE A 86 0.94 3.40 3.94
N ASP A 87 0.82 4.63 4.49
CA ASP A 87 0.53 5.85 3.72
C ASP A 87 1.79 6.56 3.20
N ASP A 88 3.00 6.01 3.41
CA ASP A 88 4.24 6.66 3.01
C ASP A 88 4.45 6.63 1.49
N LYS A 89 4.03 7.69 0.83
CA LYS A 89 4.18 7.86 -0.63
C LYS A 89 5.63 7.88 -1.11
N TYR A 90 6.61 8.05 -0.21
CA TYR A 90 8.01 8.09 -0.58
C TYR A 90 8.56 6.69 -0.87
N SER A 91 8.30 5.71 0.00
CA SER A 91 8.86 4.36 -0.09
C SER A 91 7.84 3.29 -0.51
N MET A 92 6.56 3.47 -0.17
CA MET A 92 5.54 2.45 -0.34
C MET A 92 4.96 2.45 -1.77
N SER A 93 4.70 1.26 -2.30
CA SER A 93 4.00 1.08 -3.58
C SER A 93 2.52 0.78 -3.39
N LYS A 94 1.68 1.25 -4.32
CA LYS A 94 0.24 0.93 -4.33
C LYS A 94 0.04 -0.59 -4.36
N TYR A 95 0.86 -1.30 -5.12
CA TYR A 95 0.80 -2.75 -5.22
C TYR A 95 1.04 -3.46 -3.89
N SER A 96 2.02 -3.00 -3.11
CA SER A 96 2.27 -3.53 -1.77
C SER A 96 1.10 -3.26 -0.84
N GLN A 97 0.48 -2.08 -0.94
CA GLN A 97 -0.74 -1.76 -0.19
C GLN A 97 -1.91 -2.68 -0.58
N GLU A 98 -2.10 -2.92 -1.90
CA GLU A 98 -3.13 -3.84 -2.41
C GLU A 98 -2.97 -5.24 -1.80
N LYS A 99 -1.74 -5.78 -1.72
CA LYS A 99 -1.47 -7.09 -1.09
C LYS A 99 -1.81 -7.11 0.40
N ILE A 100 -1.36 -6.11 1.15
CA ILE A 100 -1.66 -5.99 2.58
C ILE A 100 -3.17 -5.89 2.79
N PHE A 101 -3.83 -5.05 2.00
CA PHE A 101 -5.26 -4.85 2.05
C PHE A 101 -6.04 -6.13 1.77
N ILE A 102 -5.71 -6.86 0.70
CA ILE A 102 -6.34 -8.14 0.34
C ILE A 102 -6.23 -9.13 1.52
N ASN A 103 -5.07 -9.23 2.15
CA ASN A 103 -4.87 -10.11 3.30
C ASN A 103 -5.73 -9.71 4.50
N LEU A 104 -5.84 -8.41 4.78
CA LEU A 104 -6.71 -7.90 5.84
C LEU A 104 -8.19 -8.14 5.54
N VAL A 105 -8.63 -7.93 4.30
CA VAL A 105 -10.02 -8.20 3.91
C VAL A 105 -10.33 -9.70 4.04
N LYS A 106 -9.45 -10.60 3.56
CA LYS A 106 -9.63 -12.05 3.68
C LYS A 106 -9.67 -12.54 5.14
N LYS A 107 -8.98 -11.85 6.05
CA LYS A 107 -9.00 -12.16 7.49
C LYS A 107 -10.39 -11.97 8.10
N TYR A 108 -11.12 -10.94 7.69
CA TYR A 108 -12.42 -10.60 8.29
C TYR A 108 -13.62 -10.99 7.43
N TYR A 109 -13.47 -11.01 6.10
CA TYR A 109 -14.49 -11.45 5.16
C TYR A 109 -14.07 -12.77 4.51
N ARG A 110 -15.00 -13.73 4.49
CA ARG A 110 -14.83 -15.01 3.78
C ARG A 110 -15.14 -14.84 2.29
N ILE A 111 -14.42 -13.96 1.61
CA ILE A 111 -14.59 -13.69 0.18
C ILE A 111 -13.32 -14.04 -0.61
N PRO A 112 -13.44 -14.58 -1.83
CA PRO A 112 -12.29 -14.89 -2.67
C PRO A 112 -11.48 -13.64 -3.03
N GLU A 113 -10.16 -13.79 -3.14
CA GLU A 113 -9.25 -12.73 -3.55
C GLU A 113 -9.63 -12.09 -4.89
N ARG A 114 -10.01 -12.94 -5.88
CA ARG A 114 -10.51 -12.49 -7.18
C ARG A 114 -11.69 -11.51 -7.07
N THR A 115 -12.53 -11.67 -6.05
CA THR A 115 -13.68 -10.78 -5.81
C THR A 115 -13.21 -9.43 -5.24
N ILE A 116 -12.19 -9.43 -4.38
CA ILE A 116 -11.61 -8.21 -3.81
C ILE A 116 -10.91 -7.40 -4.91
N MET A 117 -10.13 -8.08 -5.77
CA MET A 117 -9.38 -7.45 -6.87
C MET A 117 -10.25 -6.68 -7.86
N GLN A 118 -11.53 -7.06 -8.04
CA GLN A 118 -12.46 -6.33 -8.92
C GLN A 118 -12.78 -4.90 -8.44
N PHE A 119 -12.43 -4.56 -7.20
CA PHE A 119 -12.71 -3.25 -6.61
C PHE A 119 -11.47 -2.35 -6.45
N LEU A 120 -10.27 -2.88 -6.74
CA LEU A 120 -8.98 -2.18 -6.65
C LEU A 120 -8.59 -1.60 -8.02
#